data_AF-A0A9E0BNH1-F1
#
_entry.id   AF-A0A9E0BNH1-F1
#
_cell.length_a   1.000
_cell.length_b   1.000
_cell.length_c   1.000
_cell.angle_alpha   90.00
_cell.angle_beta   90.00
_cell.angle_gamma   90.00
#
_symmetry.space_group_name_H-M   'P 1'
#
loop_
_entity.id
_entity.type
_entity.pdbx_description
1 polymer ?
#
loop_
_entity_poly.entity_id
_entity_poly.type
_entity_poly.pdbx_seq_one_letter_code
_entity_poly.pdbx_strand_id
1 'polypeptide(L)'
;PVGAVLICHGSDGVDGRGEFYASALNAAGLATLEIDMWAARSTNRGAAGRPRSPMETLPDAFGGLTFLGGQPEIDAARIGILGFSWGGVVTLLSATKGRADPLRGSLPGFKAHAAHYPVCYAYAVDPRMALTDLTGAPILIQTGDADTYDNPDAGAKLAASLAGQGTAQVRNITYRGATHGFDRDLPAQTINDPFAHNGAGGPVLMEFNKAGAEAARSEVVGFFKSTL
;
A
#
# COMPACT_ATOMS: atom_id res chain seq x y z
N PRO A 1 3.34 -0.57 25.50
CA PRO A 1 3.58 -0.25 24.08
C PRO A 1 2.68 -1.09 23.18
N VAL A 2 2.10 -0.51 22.13
CA VAL A 2 1.21 -1.18 21.17
C VAL A 2 1.89 -1.31 19.81
N GLY A 3 1.38 -2.22 18.97
CA GLY A 3 1.77 -2.22 17.56
C GLY A 3 1.19 -1.01 16.83
N ALA A 4 1.82 -0.62 15.72
CA ALA A 4 1.39 0.51 14.92
C ALA A 4 1.31 0.18 13.43
N VAL A 5 0.45 0.89 12.69
CA VAL A 5 0.37 0.82 11.24
C VAL A 5 0.60 2.19 10.65
N LEU A 6 1.63 2.32 9.82
CA LEU A 6 1.83 3.49 8.97
C LEU A 6 0.89 3.41 7.77
N ILE A 7 0.21 4.50 7.44
CA ILE A 7 -0.75 4.58 6.33
C ILE A 7 -0.22 5.54 5.27
N CYS A 8 -0.09 5.05 4.04
CA CYS A 8 0.38 5.79 2.88
C CYS A 8 -0.74 5.96 1.84
N HIS A 9 -1.13 7.22 1.59
CA HIS A 9 -2.22 7.55 0.67
C HIS A 9 -1.90 7.27 -0.82
N GLY A 10 -2.94 7.31 -1.66
CA GLY A 10 -2.81 7.24 -3.12
C GLY A 10 -2.44 8.58 -3.76
N SER A 11 -2.52 8.67 -5.09
CA SER A 11 -2.15 9.89 -5.81
C SER A 11 -2.98 11.12 -5.46
N ASP A 12 -4.24 10.94 -5.04
CA ASP A 12 -5.13 12.03 -4.62
C ASP A 12 -4.77 12.65 -3.25
N GLY A 13 -3.74 12.16 -2.57
CA GLY A 13 -3.41 12.59 -1.20
C GLY A 13 -4.34 11.94 -0.17
N VAL A 14 -4.33 12.47 1.06
CA VAL A 14 -5.24 12.07 2.13
C VAL A 14 -6.68 12.42 1.75
N ASP A 15 -7.53 11.42 1.54
CA ASP A 15 -8.88 11.56 0.98
C ASP A 15 -9.98 10.81 1.75
N GLY A 16 -9.69 10.42 2.99
CA GLY A 16 -10.63 9.72 3.89
C GLY A 16 -10.49 8.20 3.89
N ARG A 17 -9.84 7.60 2.89
CA ARG A 17 -9.50 6.17 2.93
C ARG A 17 -8.64 5.82 4.13
N GLY A 18 -7.61 6.62 4.41
CA GLY A 18 -6.74 6.37 5.57
C GLY A 18 -7.53 6.28 6.87
N GLU A 19 -8.39 7.27 7.14
CA GLU A 19 -9.28 7.29 8.31
C GLU A 19 -10.21 6.06 8.38
N PHE A 20 -10.78 5.62 7.25
CA PHE A 20 -11.64 4.44 7.19
C PHE A 20 -10.96 3.16 7.71
N TYR A 21 -9.66 2.98 7.46
CA TYR A 21 -8.89 1.87 8.03
C TYR A 21 -8.32 2.20 9.41
N ALA A 22 -7.91 3.46 9.65
CA ALA A 22 -7.32 3.89 10.91
C ALA A 22 -8.27 3.66 12.09
N SER A 23 -9.52 4.11 11.96
CA SER A 23 -10.57 3.89 12.96
C SER A 23 -10.75 2.41 13.31
N ALA A 24 -10.71 1.51 12.32
CA ALA A 24 -10.86 0.07 12.56
C ALA A 24 -9.60 -0.58 13.18
N LEU A 25 -8.41 -0.13 12.81
CA LEU A 25 -7.15 -0.56 13.40
C LEU A 25 -7.01 -0.07 14.85
N ASN A 26 -7.42 1.15 15.15
CA ASN A 26 -7.44 1.69 16.51
C ASN A 26 -8.43 0.91 17.39
N ALA A 27 -9.63 0.60 16.90
CA ALA A 27 -10.58 -0.26 17.59
C ALA A 27 -10.03 -1.69 17.85
N ALA A 28 -9.08 -2.14 17.04
CA ALA A 28 -8.36 -3.40 17.20
C ALA A 28 -7.13 -3.31 18.15
N GLY A 29 -6.84 -2.15 18.72
CA GLY A 29 -5.73 -1.94 19.65
C GLY A 29 -4.39 -1.62 18.99
N LEU A 30 -4.39 -1.20 17.72
CA LEU A 30 -3.19 -0.78 17.00
C LEU A 30 -3.18 0.74 16.83
N ALA A 31 -2.06 1.38 17.11
CA ALA A 31 -1.87 2.80 16.79
C ALA A 31 -1.74 2.99 15.28
N THR A 32 -2.02 4.19 14.78
CA THR A 32 -1.93 4.50 13.36
C THR A 32 -1.29 5.86 13.13
N LEU A 33 -0.54 5.98 12.04
CA LEU A 33 -0.02 7.26 11.54
C LEU A 33 -0.30 7.32 10.05
N GLU A 34 -1.14 8.24 9.62
CA GLU A 34 -1.27 8.58 8.20
C GLU A 34 -0.32 9.73 7.86
N ILE A 35 0.53 9.53 6.86
CA ILE A 35 1.48 10.57 6.40
C ILE A 35 0.95 11.24 5.13
N ASP A 36 1.17 12.55 5.04
CA ASP A 36 1.01 13.29 3.78
C ASP A 36 2.36 13.30 3.03
N MET A 37 2.48 12.43 2.01
CA MET A 37 3.68 12.32 1.18
C MET A 37 3.87 13.53 0.24
N TRP A 38 2.86 14.38 0.07
CA TRP A 38 2.89 15.57 -0.78
C TRP A 38 3.27 16.84 -0.04
N ALA A 39 3.02 16.91 1.28
CA ALA A 39 3.19 18.12 2.09
C ALA A 39 4.56 18.80 1.92
N ALA A 40 5.66 18.03 1.85
CA ALA A 40 7.01 18.58 1.72
C ALA A 40 7.38 19.01 0.28
N ARG A 41 6.56 18.69 -0.72
CA ARG A 41 6.90 18.77 -2.15
C ARG A 41 6.16 19.87 -2.90
N SER A 42 5.27 20.62 -2.23
CA SER A 42 4.40 21.63 -2.86
C SER A 42 3.65 21.08 -4.10
N THR A 43 3.43 19.77 -4.14
CA THR A 43 2.80 19.06 -5.25
C THR A 43 1.29 19.14 -5.14
N ASN A 44 0.62 19.22 -6.29
CA ASN A 44 -0.84 19.12 -6.35
C ASN A 44 -1.28 17.67 -6.15
N ARG A 45 -2.55 17.48 -5.80
CA ARG A 45 -3.18 16.15 -5.70
C ARG A 45 -3.45 15.57 -7.08
N GLY A 46 -3.58 14.24 -7.15
CA GLY A 46 -3.99 13.51 -8.35
C GLY A 46 -2.87 13.12 -9.29
N ALA A 47 -3.23 12.40 -10.36
CA ALA A 47 -2.28 11.79 -11.31
C ALA A 47 -1.28 12.79 -11.93
N ALA A 48 -1.70 14.02 -12.20
CA ALA A 48 -0.86 15.07 -12.77
C ALA A 48 -0.02 15.83 -11.74
N GLY A 49 -0.38 15.75 -10.46
CA GLY A 49 0.26 16.50 -9.38
C GLY A 49 1.27 15.69 -8.57
N ARG A 50 1.18 14.36 -8.59
CA ARG A 50 2.10 13.46 -7.86
C ARG A 50 3.56 13.56 -8.35
N PRO A 51 4.56 13.20 -7.53
CA PRO A 51 5.95 13.04 -7.94
C PRO A 51 6.13 12.09 -9.12
N ARG A 52 7.34 12.07 -9.70
CA ARG A 52 7.57 11.30 -10.94
C ARG A 52 7.70 9.80 -10.68
N SER A 53 8.12 9.42 -9.47
CA SER A 53 8.30 8.02 -9.09
C SER A 53 7.91 7.74 -7.63
N PRO A 54 7.26 6.59 -7.33
CA PRO A 54 7.03 6.14 -5.95
C PRO A 54 8.32 5.98 -5.13
N MET A 55 9.47 5.81 -5.79
CA MET A 55 10.78 5.79 -5.12
C MET A 55 11.11 7.12 -4.44
N GLU A 56 10.57 8.25 -4.93
CA GLU A 56 10.78 9.57 -4.32
C GLU A 56 10.05 9.74 -2.99
N THR A 57 9.02 8.91 -2.73
CA THR A 57 8.23 8.90 -1.49
C THR A 57 8.55 7.74 -0.56
N LEU A 58 9.34 6.76 -1.02
CA LEU A 58 9.75 5.65 -0.16
C LEU A 58 10.48 6.13 1.11
N PRO A 59 11.38 7.14 1.05
CA PRO A 59 11.98 7.71 2.26
C PRO A 59 10.97 8.32 3.23
N ASP A 60 9.84 8.85 2.76
CA ASP A 60 8.81 9.41 3.63
C ASP A 60 8.18 8.32 4.50
N ALA A 61 7.95 7.13 3.92
CA ALA A 61 7.45 5.99 4.66
C ALA A 61 8.43 5.56 5.78
N PHE A 62 9.73 5.54 5.51
CA PHE A 62 10.74 5.24 6.53
C PHE A 62 10.95 6.39 7.53
N GLY A 63 10.68 7.64 7.15
CA GLY A 63 10.53 8.75 8.08
C GLY A 63 9.37 8.53 9.05
N GLY A 64 8.22 8.08 8.55
CA GLY A 64 7.07 7.66 9.37
C GLY A 64 7.39 6.48 10.29
N LEU A 65 8.13 5.47 9.81
CA LEU A 65 8.64 4.37 10.64
C LEU A 65 9.53 4.90 11.77
N THR A 66 10.43 5.83 11.46
CA THR A 66 11.34 6.44 12.44
C THR A 66 10.57 7.22 13.50
N PHE A 67 9.59 8.03 13.08
CA PHE A 67 8.73 8.77 13.99
C PHE A 67 7.97 7.84 14.94
N LEU A 68 7.32 6.80 14.40
CA LEU A 68 6.59 5.80 15.18
C LEU A 68 7.52 5.06 16.16
N GLY A 69 8.68 4.61 15.70
CA GLY A 69 9.65 3.88 16.52
C GLY A 69 10.29 4.70 17.65
N GLY A 70 10.19 6.04 17.58
CA GLY A 70 10.63 6.95 18.64
C GLY A 70 9.58 7.27 19.70
N GLN A 71 8.32 6.85 19.53
CA GLN A 71 7.25 7.13 20.49
C GLN A 71 7.27 6.11 21.65
N PRO A 72 7.19 6.54 22.92
CA PRO A 72 7.23 5.63 24.07
C PRO A 72 6.03 4.67 24.14
N GLU A 73 4.91 5.01 23.51
CA GLU A 73 3.70 4.20 23.44
C GLU A 73 3.75 3.12 22.36
N ILE A 74 4.72 3.17 21.44
CA ILE A 74 4.80 2.27 20.28
C ILE A 74 5.90 1.23 20.49
N ASP A 75 5.56 -0.03 20.22
CA ASP A 75 6.57 -1.08 20.10
C ASP A 75 7.22 -0.98 18.70
N ALA A 76 8.45 -0.48 18.66
CA ALA A 76 9.23 -0.31 17.43
C ALA A 76 9.49 -1.63 16.66
N ALA A 77 9.33 -2.79 17.33
CA ALA A 77 9.42 -4.09 16.69
C ALA A 77 8.08 -4.58 16.12
N ARG A 78 6.98 -3.82 16.26
CA ARG A 78 5.61 -4.17 15.83
C ARG A 78 4.99 -3.06 14.97
N ILE A 79 5.72 -2.56 13.98
CA ILE A 79 5.24 -1.53 13.04
C ILE A 79 4.98 -2.14 11.66
N GLY A 80 3.74 -2.06 11.17
CA GLY A 80 3.33 -2.43 9.82
C GLY A 80 3.15 -1.23 8.91
N ILE A 81 2.93 -1.48 7.62
CA ILE A 81 2.63 -0.46 6.61
C ILE A 81 1.44 -0.87 5.76
N LEU A 82 0.50 0.05 5.61
CA LEU A 82 -0.70 -0.03 4.78
C LEU A 82 -0.62 1.05 3.71
N GLY A 83 -0.91 0.72 2.46
CA GLY A 83 -0.96 1.74 1.42
C GLY A 83 -1.92 1.45 0.28
N PHE A 84 -2.27 2.52 -0.43
CA PHE A 84 -3.28 2.55 -1.48
C PHE A 84 -2.71 3.05 -2.80
N SER A 85 -2.86 2.31 -3.90
CA SER A 85 -2.42 2.75 -5.24
C SER A 85 -0.93 3.12 -5.20
N TRP A 86 -0.57 4.39 -5.36
CA TRP A 86 0.77 4.90 -5.11
C TRP A 86 1.37 4.46 -3.76
N GLY A 87 0.63 4.61 -2.66
CA GLY A 87 1.04 4.13 -1.34
C GLY A 87 1.13 2.60 -1.27
N GLY A 88 0.33 1.89 -2.06
CA GLY A 88 0.40 0.43 -2.21
C GLY A 88 1.69 0.01 -2.90
N VAL A 89 2.12 0.79 -3.90
CA VAL A 89 3.42 0.63 -4.53
C VAL A 89 4.55 0.86 -3.52
N VAL A 90 4.52 1.97 -2.78
CA VAL A 90 5.48 2.26 -1.69
C VAL A 90 5.52 1.13 -0.68
N THR A 91 4.36 0.57 -0.31
CA THR A 91 4.23 -0.55 0.61
C THR A 91 4.99 -1.78 0.12
N LEU A 92 4.80 -2.19 -1.13
CA LEU A 92 5.54 -3.33 -1.68
C LEU A 92 7.04 -3.07 -1.85
N LEU A 93 7.42 -1.86 -2.26
CA LEU A 93 8.83 -1.48 -2.38
C LEU A 93 9.55 -1.53 -1.03
N SER A 94 8.88 -1.13 0.05
CA SER A 94 9.42 -1.20 1.42
C SER A 94 9.67 -2.63 1.92
N ALA A 95 9.13 -3.66 1.24
CA ALA A 95 9.34 -5.07 1.56
C ALA A 95 10.62 -5.66 0.92
N THR A 96 11.45 -4.84 0.25
CA THR A 96 12.71 -5.28 -0.39
C THR A 96 13.93 -4.83 0.43
N LYS A 97 14.83 -5.75 0.80
CA LYS A 97 15.95 -5.45 1.70
C LYS A 97 16.86 -4.35 1.16
N GLY A 98 17.25 -4.45 -0.11
CA GLY A 98 18.12 -3.46 -0.76
C GLY A 98 17.55 -2.03 -0.78
N ARG A 99 16.22 -1.87 -0.65
CA ARG A 99 15.58 -0.55 -0.50
C ARG A 99 15.32 -0.19 0.96
N ALA A 100 14.97 -1.17 1.79
CA ALA A 100 14.58 -0.96 3.17
C ALA A 100 15.75 -0.73 4.12
N ASP A 101 16.84 -1.50 3.99
CA ASP A 101 17.98 -1.47 4.90
C ASP A 101 18.67 -0.09 4.98
N PRO A 102 18.90 0.63 3.86
CA PRO A 102 19.48 1.97 3.92
C PRO A 102 18.57 3.01 4.59
N LEU A 103 17.25 2.79 4.57
CA LEU A 103 16.25 3.76 5.01
C LEU A 103 15.75 3.53 6.44
N ARG A 104 15.74 2.29 6.93
CA ARG A 104 15.27 1.96 8.30
C ARG A 104 16.24 2.36 9.41
N GLY A 105 17.49 2.67 9.08
CA GLY A 105 18.54 2.93 10.06
C GLY A 105 18.72 1.75 11.01
N SER A 106 18.66 1.99 12.32
CA SER A 106 18.77 0.95 13.35
C SER A 106 17.45 0.21 13.64
N LEU A 107 16.31 0.67 13.12
CA LEU A 107 15.01 0.06 13.39
C LEU A 107 14.87 -1.30 12.68
N PRO A 108 14.05 -2.23 13.19
CA PRO A 108 13.85 -3.55 12.57
C PRO A 108 13.21 -3.53 11.18
N GLY A 109 12.74 -2.39 10.68
CA GLY A 109 11.93 -2.27 9.46
C GLY A 109 10.45 -2.56 9.72
N PHE A 110 9.64 -2.49 8.66
CA PHE A 110 8.24 -2.89 8.74
C PHE A 110 8.09 -4.40 8.92
N LYS A 111 7.22 -4.81 9.84
CA LYS A 111 6.95 -6.22 10.14
C LYS A 111 5.89 -6.87 9.26
N ALA A 112 5.04 -6.08 8.63
CA ALA A 112 3.96 -6.56 7.78
C ALA A 112 3.57 -5.50 6.76
N HIS A 113 3.20 -5.92 5.55
CA HIS A 113 2.91 -5.04 4.42
C HIS A 113 1.53 -5.33 3.83
N ALA A 114 0.61 -4.38 3.86
CA ALA A 114 -0.71 -4.49 3.25
C ALA A 114 -0.86 -3.47 2.10
N ALA A 115 -0.90 -3.95 0.86
CA ALA A 115 -0.98 -3.10 -0.33
C ALA A 115 -2.33 -3.26 -1.04
N HIS A 116 -3.04 -2.15 -1.22
CA HIS A 116 -4.24 -2.09 -2.04
C HIS A 116 -3.89 -1.63 -3.46
N TYR A 117 -4.34 -2.42 -4.44
CA TYR A 117 -4.27 -2.16 -5.89
C TYR A 117 -2.95 -1.50 -6.35
N PRO A 118 -1.79 -2.15 -6.13
CA PRO A 118 -0.48 -1.53 -6.30
C PRO A 118 0.02 -1.53 -7.76
N VAL A 119 -0.87 -1.54 -8.76
CA VAL A 119 -0.50 -1.58 -10.20
C VAL A 119 0.38 -2.81 -10.49
N CYS A 120 -0.19 -3.99 -10.26
CA CYS A 120 0.50 -5.27 -10.16
C CYS A 120 1.30 -5.67 -11.41
N TYR A 121 0.86 -5.29 -12.61
CA TYR A 121 1.55 -5.63 -13.86
C TYR A 121 2.98 -5.05 -13.90
N ALA A 122 3.19 -3.87 -13.28
CA ALA A 122 4.43 -3.12 -13.37
C ALA A 122 5.63 -3.90 -12.82
N TYR A 123 5.41 -4.76 -11.82
CA TYR A 123 6.45 -5.57 -11.18
C TYR A 123 7.06 -6.63 -12.09
N ALA A 124 6.35 -7.04 -13.15
CA ALA A 124 6.86 -8.00 -14.13
C ALA A 124 7.55 -7.34 -15.33
N VAL A 125 7.32 -6.04 -15.58
CA VAL A 125 7.74 -5.37 -16.81
C VAL A 125 8.69 -4.19 -16.59
N ASP A 126 8.72 -3.60 -15.39
CA ASP A 126 9.64 -2.52 -15.03
C ASP A 126 10.70 -3.04 -14.03
N PRO A 127 11.96 -3.21 -14.45
CA PRO A 127 13.04 -3.65 -13.56
C PRO A 127 13.24 -2.77 -12.33
N ARG A 128 12.87 -1.48 -12.41
CA ARG A 128 12.97 -0.54 -11.26
C ARG A 128 11.95 -0.86 -10.18
N MET A 129 10.89 -1.57 -10.53
CA MET A 129 9.82 -2.02 -9.63
C MET A 129 10.07 -3.41 -9.07
N ALA A 130 11.02 -4.17 -9.62
CA ALA A 130 11.29 -5.55 -9.25
C ALA A 130 11.38 -5.73 -7.72
N LEU A 131 10.76 -6.80 -7.24
CA LEU A 131 10.73 -7.20 -5.84
C LEU A 131 11.64 -8.43 -5.67
N THR A 132 12.93 -8.16 -5.48
CA THR A 132 13.96 -9.16 -5.25
C THR A 132 14.53 -9.03 -3.85
N ASP A 133 14.96 -10.14 -3.24
CA ASP A 133 15.52 -10.18 -1.88
C ASP A 133 14.60 -9.49 -0.85
N LEU A 134 13.45 -10.11 -0.63
CA LEU A 134 12.43 -9.62 0.30
C LEU A 134 12.93 -9.64 1.74
N THR A 135 12.39 -8.76 2.58
CA THR A 135 12.72 -8.65 4.02
C THR A 135 12.32 -9.89 4.82
N GLY A 136 11.45 -10.74 4.26
CA GLY A 136 10.87 -11.89 4.93
C GLY A 136 9.52 -11.60 5.59
N ALA A 137 9.14 -10.32 5.73
CA ALA A 137 7.89 -9.89 6.34
C ALA A 137 6.66 -10.38 5.53
N PRO A 138 5.53 -10.72 6.20
CA PRO A 138 4.28 -11.05 5.51
C PRO A 138 3.78 -9.92 4.60
N ILE A 139 3.20 -10.29 3.47
CA ILE A 139 2.63 -9.38 2.47
C ILE A 139 1.18 -9.77 2.16
N LEU A 140 0.27 -8.82 2.31
CA LEU A 140 -1.12 -8.88 1.85
C LEU A 140 -1.30 -7.93 0.65
N ILE A 141 -1.78 -8.47 -0.47
CA ILE A 141 -2.14 -7.70 -1.67
C ILE A 141 -3.66 -7.78 -1.84
N GLN A 142 -4.31 -6.65 -2.02
CA GLN A 142 -5.77 -6.56 -2.19
C GLN A 142 -6.11 -5.82 -3.48
N THR A 143 -6.80 -6.47 -4.41
CA THR A 143 -7.07 -5.97 -5.77
C THR A 143 -8.56 -6.04 -6.10
N GLY A 144 -8.99 -5.31 -7.12
CA GLY A 144 -10.31 -5.46 -7.73
C GLY A 144 -10.20 -6.05 -9.13
N ASP A 145 -11.13 -6.92 -9.54
CA ASP A 145 -11.11 -7.53 -10.88
C ASP A 145 -11.64 -6.62 -12.00
N ALA A 146 -12.18 -5.45 -11.65
CA ALA A 146 -12.60 -4.40 -12.58
C ALA A 146 -11.67 -3.18 -12.54
N ASP A 147 -10.52 -3.27 -11.87
CA ASP A 147 -9.47 -2.24 -11.90
C ASP A 147 -8.81 -2.21 -13.29
N THR A 148 -8.92 -1.08 -14.00
CA THR A 148 -8.38 -0.97 -15.35
C THR A 148 -6.89 -0.64 -15.41
N TYR A 149 -6.18 -0.46 -14.28
CA TYR A 149 -4.72 -0.45 -14.28
C TYR A 149 -4.14 -1.80 -14.68
N ASP A 150 -4.77 -2.88 -14.23
CA ASP A 150 -4.26 -4.24 -14.26
C ASP A 150 -5.17 -5.18 -15.05
N ASN A 151 -4.63 -6.29 -15.52
CA ASN A 151 -5.48 -7.44 -15.85
C ASN A 151 -6.06 -8.05 -14.55
N PRO A 152 -7.26 -8.65 -14.56
CA PRO A 152 -7.90 -9.21 -13.37
C PRO A 152 -7.04 -10.20 -12.57
N ASP A 153 -6.11 -10.90 -13.23
CA ASP A 153 -5.23 -11.89 -12.63
C ASP A 153 -3.85 -11.36 -12.22
N ALA A 154 -3.57 -10.08 -12.42
CA ALA A 154 -2.25 -9.49 -12.17
C ALA A 154 -1.85 -9.57 -10.69
N GLY A 155 -2.79 -9.35 -9.76
CA GLY A 155 -2.53 -9.49 -8.32
C GLY A 155 -2.17 -10.91 -7.90
N ALA A 156 -2.86 -11.91 -8.47
CA ALA A 156 -2.56 -13.32 -8.22
C ALA A 156 -1.21 -13.72 -8.82
N LYS A 157 -0.89 -13.26 -10.04
CA LYS A 157 0.41 -13.47 -10.69
C LYS A 157 1.55 -12.86 -9.88
N LEU A 158 1.36 -11.64 -9.36
CA LEU A 158 2.34 -10.98 -8.49
C LEU A 158 2.54 -11.78 -7.20
N ALA A 159 1.47 -12.16 -6.50
CA ALA A 159 1.62 -12.97 -5.28
C ALA A 159 2.34 -14.30 -5.54
N ALA A 160 2.05 -14.96 -6.67
CA ALA A 160 2.73 -16.19 -7.07
C ALA A 160 4.22 -15.98 -7.39
N SER A 161 4.60 -14.85 -8.00
CA SER A 161 6.02 -14.57 -8.31
C SER A 161 6.86 -14.24 -7.06
N LEU A 162 6.21 -13.78 -5.99
CA LEU A 162 6.84 -13.54 -4.68
C LEU A 162 6.90 -14.79 -3.80
N ALA A 163 6.10 -15.82 -4.10
CA ALA A 163 6.13 -17.07 -3.36
C ALA A 163 7.50 -17.76 -3.48
N GLY A 164 8.03 -18.27 -2.37
CA GLY A 164 9.32 -18.94 -2.33
C GLY A 164 10.54 -18.01 -2.21
N GLN A 165 10.37 -16.68 -2.22
CA GLN A 165 11.45 -15.71 -2.01
C GLN A 165 11.78 -15.44 -0.52
N GLY A 166 11.58 -16.43 0.35
CA GLY A 166 11.90 -16.33 1.78
C GLY A 166 10.94 -15.46 2.62
N THR A 167 9.80 -15.05 2.08
CA THR A 167 8.73 -14.39 2.83
C THR A 167 7.90 -15.39 3.63
N ALA A 168 7.59 -15.03 4.89
CA ALA A 168 6.80 -15.85 5.78
C ALA A 168 5.39 -16.15 5.23
N GLN A 169 4.81 -15.20 4.46
CA GLN A 169 3.51 -15.37 3.81
C GLN A 169 3.30 -14.28 2.73
N VAL A 170 2.87 -14.66 1.53
CA VAL A 170 2.34 -13.72 0.53
C VAL A 170 0.93 -14.17 0.16
N ARG A 171 -0.05 -13.26 0.27
CA ARG A 171 -1.45 -13.54 -0.05
C ARG A 171 -2.01 -12.45 -0.94
N ASN A 172 -2.75 -12.84 -1.99
CA ASN A 172 -3.60 -11.94 -2.75
C ASN A 172 -5.08 -12.24 -2.48
N ILE A 173 -5.89 -11.19 -2.39
CA ILE A 173 -7.34 -11.25 -2.37
C ILE A 173 -7.85 -10.33 -3.48
N THR A 174 -8.72 -10.84 -4.35
CA THR A 174 -9.31 -10.06 -5.44
C THR A 174 -10.82 -9.94 -5.23
N TYR A 175 -11.33 -8.71 -5.25
CA TYR A 175 -12.73 -8.37 -5.04
C TYR A 175 -13.48 -8.23 -6.35
N ARG A 176 -14.58 -8.98 -6.49
CA ARG A 176 -15.39 -9.00 -7.70
C ARG A 176 -16.14 -7.69 -7.91
N GLY A 177 -16.08 -7.16 -9.13
CA GLY A 177 -16.68 -5.88 -9.54
C GLY A 177 -16.05 -4.65 -8.89
N ALA A 178 -14.92 -4.80 -8.18
CA ALA A 178 -14.24 -3.66 -7.57
C ALA A 178 -13.29 -3.01 -8.58
N THR A 179 -13.38 -1.68 -8.73
CA THR A 179 -12.50 -0.90 -9.60
C THR A 179 -11.27 -0.40 -8.84
N HIS A 180 -10.44 0.45 -9.45
CA HIS A 180 -9.37 1.13 -8.73
C HIS A 180 -9.93 2.00 -7.61
N GLY A 181 -9.29 2.01 -6.44
CA GLY A 181 -9.77 2.84 -5.31
C GLY A 181 -11.18 2.47 -4.82
N PHE A 182 -11.56 1.19 -4.89
CA PHE A 182 -12.89 0.71 -4.52
C PHE A 182 -13.33 1.01 -3.08
N ASP A 183 -12.39 1.35 -2.21
CA ASP A 183 -12.57 1.72 -0.80
C ASP A 183 -12.64 3.24 -0.58
N ARG A 184 -12.61 4.03 -1.65
CA ARG A 184 -12.81 5.48 -1.62
C ARG A 184 -14.31 5.79 -1.60
N ASP A 185 -14.86 6.05 -0.42
CA ASP A 185 -16.27 6.47 -0.23
C ASP A 185 -16.48 7.95 -0.62
N LEU A 186 -16.29 8.23 -1.91
CA LEU A 186 -16.47 9.53 -2.55
C LEU A 186 -17.14 9.31 -3.91
N PRO A 187 -17.71 10.36 -4.55
CA PRO A 187 -18.30 10.24 -5.86
C PRO A 187 -17.36 9.57 -6.87
N ALA A 188 -17.95 8.72 -7.72
CA ALA A 188 -17.22 8.04 -8.78
C ALA A 188 -16.51 9.07 -9.66
N GLN A 189 -15.27 8.76 -10.05
CA GLN A 189 -14.48 9.61 -10.93
C GLN A 189 -13.77 8.77 -11.97
N THR A 190 -13.50 9.37 -13.13
CA THR A 190 -12.63 8.79 -14.15
C THR A 190 -11.44 9.70 -14.35
N ILE A 191 -10.26 9.17 -14.15
CA ILE A 191 -8.99 9.86 -14.41
C ILE A 191 -8.34 9.28 -15.66
N ASN A 192 -7.46 10.04 -16.31
CA ASN A 192 -6.55 9.47 -17.31
C ASN A 192 -5.17 9.34 -16.71
N ASP A 193 -4.55 8.17 -16.85
CA ASP A 193 -3.22 7.92 -16.31
C ASP A 193 -2.39 7.08 -17.30
N PRO A 194 -1.09 7.39 -17.49
CA PRO A 194 -0.23 6.65 -18.42
C PRO A 194 0.04 5.19 -18.00
N PHE A 195 -0.16 4.83 -16.73
CA PHE A 195 0.01 3.45 -16.26
C PHE A 195 -1.26 2.60 -16.41
N ALA A 196 -2.38 3.20 -16.83
CA ALA A 196 -3.62 2.46 -17.05
C ALA A 196 -3.45 1.39 -18.14
N HIS A 197 -4.31 0.37 -18.10
CA HIS A 197 -4.40 -0.70 -19.09
C HIS A 197 -3.06 -1.41 -19.33
N ASN A 198 -2.38 -1.83 -18.27
CA ASN A 198 -1.04 -2.43 -18.32
C ASN A 198 0.01 -1.52 -18.99
N GLY A 199 -0.10 -0.21 -18.80
CA GLY A 199 0.86 0.78 -19.32
C GLY A 199 0.57 1.29 -20.73
N ALA A 200 -0.57 0.93 -21.33
CA ALA A 200 -1.03 1.55 -22.57
C ALA A 200 -1.55 2.99 -22.37
N GLY A 201 -1.85 3.33 -21.12
CA GLY A 201 -2.47 4.59 -20.74
C GLY A 201 -3.96 4.63 -21.07
N GLY A 202 -4.68 5.56 -20.44
CA GLY A 202 -6.11 5.74 -20.70
C GLY A 202 -6.95 5.91 -19.42
N PRO A 203 -8.28 5.74 -19.54
CA PRO A 203 -9.20 6.02 -18.46
C PRO A 203 -9.18 4.95 -17.36
N VAL A 204 -9.21 5.42 -16.11
CA VAL A 204 -9.38 4.59 -14.92
C VAL A 204 -10.61 5.05 -14.16
N LEU A 205 -11.60 4.17 -14.06
CA LEU A 205 -12.76 4.37 -13.19
C LEU A 205 -12.36 4.09 -11.74
N MET A 206 -12.66 5.05 -10.88
CA MET A 206 -12.62 4.90 -9.43
C MET A 206 -14.03 5.04 -8.88
N GLU A 207 -14.61 3.93 -8.47
CA GLU A 207 -15.98 3.85 -7.96
C GLU A 207 -16.01 3.08 -6.64
N PHE A 208 -16.75 3.63 -5.67
CA PHE A 208 -16.90 3.00 -4.37
C PHE A 208 -17.65 1.67 -4.50
N ASN A 209 -17.04 0.60 -3.99
CA ASN A 209 -17.65 -0.72 -3.85
C ASN A 209 -17.71 -1.07 -2.37
N LYS A 210 -18.86 -0.80 -1.73
CA LYS A 210 -19.05 -0.99 -0.30
C LYS A 210 -18.67 -2.39 0.19
N ALA A 211 -19.10 -3.44 -0.52
CA ALA A 211 -18.82 -4.82 -0.13
C ALA A 211 -17.33 -5.14 -0.21
N GLY A 212 -16.64 -4.70 -1.28
CA GLY A 212 -15.19 -4.82 -1.42
C GLY A 212 -14.44 -4.04 -0.33
N ALA A 213 -14.86 -2.81 -0.06
CA ALA A 213 -14.25 -1.94 0.95
C ALA A 213 -14.36 -2.52 2.37
N GLU A 214 -15.55 -2.99 2.77
CA GLU A 214 -15.78 -3.60 4.08
C GLU A 214 -14.99 -4.91 4.26
N ALA A 215 -14.96 -5.75 3.22
CA ALA A 215 -14.18 -6.98 3.23
C ALA A 215 -12.66 -6.69 3.30
N ALA A 216 -12.16 -5.76 2.48
CA ALA A 216 -10.75 -5.36 2.48
C ALA A 216 -10.29 -4.80 3.83
N ARG A 217 -11.13 -3.98 4.48
CA ARG A 217 -10.86 -3.48 5.84
C ARG A 217 -10.82 -4.60 6.87
N SER A 218 -11.74 -5.56 6.80
CA SER A 218 -11.74 -6.72 7.70
C SER A 218 -10.46 -7.54 7.54
N GLU A 219 -10.01 -7.78 6.31
CA GLU A 219 -8.77 -8.50 6.01
C GLU A 219 -7.52 -7.76 6.49
N VAL A 220 -7.48 -6.42 6.36
CA VAL A 220 -6.40 -5.58 6.90
C VAL A 220 -6.30 -5.70 8.42
N VAL A 221 -7.44 -5.59 9.12
CA VAL A 221 -7.47 -5.70 10.59
C VAL A 221 -7.02 -7.09 11.03
N GLY A 222 -7.54 -8.15 10.40
CA GLY A 222 -7.14 -9.53 10.70
C GLY A 222 -5.65 -9.77 10.46
N PHE A 223 -5.14 -9.30 9.32
CA PHE A 223 -3.73 -9.41 8.95
C PHE A 223 -2.81 -8.75 9.97
N PHE A 224 -3.03 -7.47 10.29
CA PHE A 224 -2.15 -6.77 11.25
C PHE A 224 -2.30 -7.29 12.69
N LYS A 225 -3.49 -7.71 13.13
CA LYS A 225 -3.65 -8.33 14.46
C LYS A 225 -2.84 -9.64 14.61
N SER A 226 -2.68 -10.38 13.52
CA SER A 226 -1.95 -11.66 13.53
C SER A 226 -0.43 -11.50 13.35
N THR A 227 0.03 -10.37 12.83
CA THR A 227 1.43 -10.17 12.39
C THR A 227 2.18 -9.13 13.20
N LEU A 228 1.46 -8.16 13.78
CA LEU A 228 2.05 -7.17 14.67
C LEU A 228 2.04 -7.71 16.07
#